data_AF-A0A3D4KJK6-F1
#
_entry.id   AF-A0A3D4KJK6-F1
#
_cell.length_a   1.000
_cell.length_b   1.000
_cell.length_c   1.000
_cell.angle_alpha   90.00
_cell.angle_beta   90.00
_cell.angle_gamma   90.00
#
_symmetry.space_group_name_H-M   'P 1'
#
loop_
_entity.id
_entity.type
_entity.pdbx_description
1 polymer ?
#
loop_
_entity_poly.entity_id
_entity_poly.type
_entity_poly.pdbx_seq_one_letter_code
_entity_poly.pdbx_strand_id
1 'polypeptide(L)'
;MSGLAIDVSVTPEYCAEESSDVESRYVFSYTVTVHNQSPHSVQLMARYWKITQGNGDSQEVRGKGVVGQQPLIGPGQRFRYTSRAILQTPVGVMEGAYTLLNTYTQRAFEVPVAPFRLAVPRQLH
;
A
#
# COMPACT_ATOMS: atom_id res chain seq x y z
N MET A 1 -2.57 20.66 14.22
CA MET A 1 -2.04 19.69 13.26
C MET A 1 -3.19 19.19 12.40
N SER A 2 -3.44 19.82 11.26
CA SER A 2 -4.45 19.33 10.32
C SER A 2 -3.93 18.03 9.69
N GLY A 3 -4.25 16.89 10.31
CA GLY A 3 -4.06 15.60 9.67
C GLY A 3 -4.76 15.66 8.31
N LEU A 4 -4.07 15.24 7.25
CA LEU A 4 -4.70 15.12 5.93
C LEU A 4 -5.97 14.29 6.12
N ALA A 5 -7.11 14.79 5.65
CA ALA A 5 -8.41 14.13 5.80
C ALA A 5 -8.54 12.89 4.89
N ILE A 6 -7.42 12.24 4.58
CA ILE A 6 -7.36 10.98 3.83
C ILE A 6 -6.67 9.97 4.74
N ASP A 7 -7.40 8.92 5.08
CA ASP A 7 -6.89 7.81 5.87
C ASP A 7 -6.55 6.63 4.96
N VAL A 8 -5.42 5.98 5.21
CA VAL A 8 -4.95 4.83 4.44
C VAL A 8 -4.62 3.71 5.41
N SER A 9 -5.38 2.62 5.32
CA SER A 9 -5.15 1.41 6.11
C SER A 9 -4.74 0.25 5.20
N VAL A 10 -3.80 -0.59 5.66
CA VAL A 10 -3.35 -1.77 4.93
C VAL A 10 -3.51 -3.01 5.79
N THR A 11 -4.03 -4.09 5.20
CA THR A 11 -4.14 -5.41 5.82
C THR A 11 -3.32 -6.41 5.01
N PRO A 12 -2.13 -6.80 5.48
CA PRO A 12 -1.33 -7.84 4.83
C PRO A 12 -1.77 -9.25 5.25
N GLU A 13 -1.60 -10.21 4.36
CA GLU A 13 -1.87 -11.63 4.57
C GLU A 13 -0.83 -12.47 3.81
N TYR A 14 -0.35 -13.53 4.45
CA TYR A 14 0.61 -14.46 3.85
C TYR A 14 -0.12 -15.53 3.02
N CYS A 15 0.31 -15.73 1.77
CA CYS A 15 -0.28 -16.69 0.85
C CYS A 15 0.56 -17.98 0.82
N ALA A 16 0.30 -18.91 1.74
CA ALA A 16 1.08 -20.15 1.90
C ALA A 16 1.11 -21.03 0.64
N GLU A 17 -0.03 -21.19 -0.03
CA GLU A 17 -0.16 -21.99 -1.27
C GLU A 17 0.63 -21.41 -2.44
N GLU A 18 0.87 -20.10 -2.41
CA GLU A 18 1.68 -19.40 -3.40
C GLU A 18 3.12 -19.23 -2.92
N SER A 19 3.56 -19.82 -1.82
CA SER A 19 4.91 -19.59 -1.27
C SER A 19 5.75 -20.86 -1.25
N SER A 20 7.06 -20.71 -1.26
CA SER A 20 8.03 -21.81 -1.22
C SER A 20 9.29 -21.37 -0.47
N ASP A 21 9.55 -22.00 0.68
CA ASP A 21 10.77 -21.77 1.46
C ASP A 21 12.01 -22.21 0.66
N VAL A 22 11.90 -23.31 -0.09
CA VAL A 22 12.99 -23.87 -0.91
C VAL A 22 13.42 -22.90 -2.01
N GLU A 23 12.45 -22.18 -2.60
CA GLU A 23 12.73 -21.19 -3.65
C GLU A 23 13.01 -19.78 -3.08
N SER A 24 13.00 -19.62 -1.74
CA SER A 24 13.05 -18.30 -1.09
C SER A 24 12.01 -17.35 -1.70
N ARG A 25 10.77 -17.83 -1.84
CA ARG A 25 9.68 -17.09 -2.49
C ARG A 25 8.49 -16.99 -1.53
N TYR A 26 8.33 -15.83 -0.92
CA TYR A 26 7.30 -15.56 0.08
C TYR A 26 6.27 -14.58 -0.49
N VAL A 27 5.06 -15.06 -0.75
CA VAL A 27 4.00 -14.26 -1.36
C VAL A 27 3.07 -13.72 -0.28
N PHE A 28 2.82 -12.42 -0.36
CA PHE A 28 1.88 -11.73 0.50
C PHE A 28 0.83 -11.04 -0.35
N SER A 29 -0.44 -11.19 -0.01
CA SER A 29 -1.48 -10.27 -0.45
C SER A 29 -1.57 -9.11 0.53
N TYR A 30 -1.87 -7.92 0.03
CA TYR A 30 -2.20 -6.78 0.89
C TYR A 30 -3.43 -6.07 0.36
N THR A 31 -4.40 -5.84 1.24
CA THR A 31 -5.59 -5.06 0.96
C THR A 31 -5.40 -3.65 1.48
N VAL A 32 -5.44 -2.66 0.59
CA VAL A 32 -5.42 -1.24 0.96
C VAL A 32 -6.84 -0.69 0.94
N THR A 33 -7.17 0.11 1.95
CA THR A 33 -8.37 0.94 1.97
C THR A 33 -7.95 2.40 2.08
N VAL A 34 -8.36 3.21 1.09
CA VAL A 34 -8.20 4.66 1.10
C VAL A 34 -9.55 5.28 1.41
N HIS A 35 -9.65 5.99 2.54
CA HIS A 35 -10.87 6.61 3.02
C HIS A 35 -10.75 8.13 2.92
N ASN A 36 -11.59 8.74 2.08
CA ASN A 36 -11.65 10.19 1.94
C ASN A 36 -12.60 10.78 2.99
N GLN A 37 -12.05 11.42 4.00
CA GLN A 37 -12.78 12.15 5.05
C GLN A 37 -12.83 13.66 4.76
N SER A 38 -12.30 14.10 3.61
CA SER A 38 -12.31 15.50 3.19
C SER A 38 -13.66 15.88 2.57
N PRO A 39 -14.00 17.18 2.53
CA PRO A 39 -15.27 17.65 1.94
C PRO A 39 -15.30 17.63 0.40
N HIS A 40 -14.18 17.29 -0.25
CA HIS A 40 -14.06 17.28 -1.71
C HIS A 40 -13.62 15.91 -2.22
N SER A 41 -13.97 15.59 -3.47
CA SER A 41 -13.46 14.39 -4.11
C SER A 41 -11.95 14.48 -4.33
N VAL A 42 -11.29 13.32 -4.27
CA VAL A 42 -9.87 13.18 -4.57
C VAL A 42 -9.67 12.07 -5.59
N GLN A 43 -8.71 12.23 -6.48
CA GLN A 43 -8.34 11.21 -7.45
C GLN A 43 -6.96 10.63 -7.14
N LEU A 44 -6.83 9.31 -7.05
CA LEU A 44 -5.54 8.65 -6.86
C LEU A 44 -4.80 8.60 -8.19
N MET A 45 -3.72 9.37 -8.29
CA MET A 45 -2.98 9.56 -9.54
C MET A 45 -1.80 8.62 -9.68
N ALA A 46 -1.05 8.41 -8.59
CA ALA A 46 0.18 7.63 -8.59
C ALA A 46 0.44 6.98 -7.23
N ARG A 47 1.33 6.01 -7.22
CA ARG A 47 1.83 5.32 -6.03
C ARG A 47 3.35 5.25 -6.04
N TYR A 48 3.91 5.31 -4.84
CA TYR A 48 5.29 4.96 -4.53
C TYR A 48 5.29 3.91 -3.43
N TRP A 49 6.10 2.87 -3.58
CA TRP A 49 6.37 1.87 -2.57
C TRP A 49 7.87 1.72 -2.39
N LYS A 50 8.31 1.60 -1.15
CA LYS A 50 9.60 1.08 -0.74
C LYS A 50 9.36 -0.23 0.00
N ILE A 51 10.01 -1.29 -0.48
CA ILE A 51 9.87 -2.65 0.02
C ILE A 51 11.23 -3.04 0.58
N THR A 52 11.32 -3.21 1.90
CA THR A 52 12.54 -3.61 2.59
C THR A 52 12.41 -5.09 3.00
N GLN A 53 13.34 -5.91 2.52
CA GLN A 53 13.46 -7.33 2.86
C GLN A 53 14.00 -7.48 4.29
N GLY A 54 13.87 -8.68 4.88
CA GLY A 54 14.37 -8.99 6.22
C GLY A 54 15.89 -8.92 6.37
N ASN A 55 16.65 -8.97 5.27
CA ASN A 55 18.10 -8.82 5.26
C ASN A 55 18.56 -7.34 5.13
N GLY A 56 17.62 -6.40 5.01
CA GLY A 56 17.89 -4.97 4.86
C GLY A 56 17.91 -4.46 3.41
N ASP A 57 17.90 -5.35 2.41
CA ASP A 57 17.83 -4.93 1.01
C ASP A 57 16.50 -4.25 0.70
N SER A 58 16.53 -3.17 -0.08
CA SER A 58 15.32 -2.42 -0.42
C SER A 58 15.11 -2.25 -1.91
N GLN A 59 13.85 -2.35 -2.34
CA GLN A 59 13.41 -2.05 -3.70
C GLN A 59 12.39 -0.90 -3.69
N GLU A 60 12.50 0.00 -4.66
CA GLU A 60 11.50 1.03 -4.91
C GLU A 60 10.64 0.72 -6.13
N VAL A 61 9.34 0.97 -6.02
CA VAL A 61 8.37 0.80 -7.09
C VAL A 61 7.55 2.08 -7.22
N ARG A 62 7.52 2.66 -8.43
CA ARG A 62 6.69 3.82 -8.77
C ARG A 62 5.77 3.47 -9.92
N GLY A 63 4.55 4.01 -9.90
CA GLY A 63 3.62 3.77 -11.00
C GLY A 63 2.39 4.66 -10.96
N LYS A 64 1.75 4.82 -12.12
CA LYS A 64 0.46 5.51 -12.23
C LYS A 64 -0.63 4.65 -11.60
N GLY A 65 -1.52 5.30 -10.87
CA GLY A 65 -2.70 4.70 -10.24
C GLY A 65 -2.38 3.52 -9.32
N VAL A 66 -3.37 2.68 -9.13
CA VAL A 66 -3.32 1.40 -8.41
C VAL A 66 -4.10 0.37 -9.21
N VAL A 67 -3.58 -0.86 -9.32
CA VAL A 67 -4.25 -1.97 -10.06
C VAL A 67 -4.78 -1.59 -11.46
N GLY A 68 -4.04 -0.72 -12.17
CA GLY A 68 -4.43 -0.24 -13.51
C GLY A 68 -5.49 0.88 -13.53
N GLN A 69 -5.88 1.42 -12.38
CA GLN A 69 -6.94 2.42 -12.24
C GLN A 69 -6.44 3.69 -11.53
N GLN A 70 -7.06 4.82 -11.83
CA GLN A 70 -6.90 6.09 -11.10
C GLN A 70 -8.23 6.49 -10.46
N PRO A 71 -8.62 5.83 -9.35
CA PRO A 71 -9.96 5.94 -8.78
C PRO A 71 -10.26 7.37 -8.29
N LEU A 72 -11.48 7.82 -8.56
CA LEU A 72 -12.08 9.00 -7.94
C LEU A 72 -12.79 8.58 -6.66
N ILE A 73 -12.45 9.19 -5.53
CA ILE A 73 -12.96 8.87 -4.20
C ILE A 73 -13.72 10.10 -3.68
N GLY A 74 -15.05 10.00 -3.59
CA GLY A 74 -15.89 11.08 -3.11
C GLY A 74 -15.77 11.32 -1.59
N PRO A 75 -16.33 12.43 -1.08
CA PRO A 75 -16.40 12.71 0.35
C PRO A 75 -17.07 11.57 1.14
N GLY A 76 -16.45 11.12 2.22
CA GLY A 76 -16.90 10.00 3.06
C GLY A 76 -16.76 8.61 2.43
N GLN A 77 -16.31 8.52 1.17
CA GLN A 77 -16.22 7.25 0.45
C GLN A 77 -14.87 6.55 0.67
N ARG A 78 -14.89 5.24 0.44
CA ARG A 78 -13.71 4.37 0.53
C ARG A 78 -13.45 3.70 -0.81
N PHE A 79 -12.19 3.65 -1.20
CA PHE A 79 -11.71 2.80 -2.27
C PHE A 79 -10.88 1.66 -1.69
N ARG A 80 -11.21 0.42 -2.03
CA ARG A 80 -10.51 -0.77 -1.54
C ARG A 80 -9.97 -1.58 -2.71
N TYR A 81 -8.70 -2.01 -2.62
CA TYR A 81 -8.10 -2.90 -3.60
C TYR A 81 -7.14 -3.88 -2.93
N THR A 82 -6.94 -5.04 -3.56
CA THR A 82 -5.95 -6.03 -3.13
C THR A 82 -4.88 -6.19 -4.21
N SER A 83 -3.62 -6.29 -3.78
CA SER A 83 -2.51 -6.60 -4.66
C SER A 83 -1.56 -7.58 -3.97
N ARG A 84 -0.46 -7.94 -4.64
CA ARG A 84 0.52 -8.91 -4.15
C ARG A 84 1.91 -8.29 -4.08
N ALA A 85 2.69 -8.74 -3.11
CA ALA A 85 4.12 -8.51 -3.00
C ALA A 85 4.82 -9.87 -2.87
N ILE A 86 5.99 -10.00 -3.49
CA ILE A 86 6.83 -11.20 -3.39
C ILE A 86 8.13 -10.78 -2.70
N LEU A 87 8.43 -11.42 -1.58
CA LEU A 87 9.67 -11.23 -0.84
C LEU A 87 10.58 -12.45 -1.02
N GLN A 88 11.88 -12.21 -0.84
CA GLN A 88 12.90 -13.27 -0.80
C GLN A 88 13.19 -13.74 0.62
N THR A 89 12.57 -13.09 1.61
CA THR A 89 12.74 -13.34 3.03
C THR A 89 11.38 -13.54 3.69
N PRO A 90 11.28 -14.32 4.78
CA PRO A 90 10.01 -14.62 5.45
C PRO A 90 9.40 -13.40 6.16
N VAL A 91 10.15 -12.30 6.25
CA VAL A 91 9.75 -11.04 6.87
C VAL A 91 10.21 -9.86 6.02
N GLY A 92 9.41 -8.81 5.99
CA GLY A 92 9.78 -7.55 5.36
C GLY A 92 8.88 -6.42 5.80
N VAL A 93 9.18 -5.22 5.31
CA VAL A 93 8.42 -4.00 5.59
C VAL A 93 8.10 -3.31 4.28
N MET A 94 6.85 -2.89 4.12
CA MET A 94 6.44 -2.01 3.02
C MET A 94 6.00 -0.67 3.60
N GLU A 95 6.47 0.40 2.98
CA GLU A 95 6.08 1.78 3.26
C GLU A 95 5.97 2.56 1.94
N GLY A 96 5.26 3.68 1.91
CA GLY A 96 5.07 4.38 0.65
C GLY A 96 4.27 5.66 0.74
N ALA A 97 3.76 6.09 -0.40
CA ALA A 97 2.87 7.23 -0.51
C ALA A 97 1.98 7.14 -1.75
N TYR A 98 0.80 7.74 -1.67
CA TYR A 98 -0.03 8.03 -2.83
C TYR A 98 0.06 9.51 -3.20
N THR A 99 0.13 9.78 -4.49
CA THR A 99 -0.13 11.12 -5.02
C THR A 99 -1.62 11.22 -5.35
N LEU A 100 -2.31 12.14 -4.68
CA LEU A 100 -3.73 12.41 -4.89
C LEU A 100 -3.91 13.80 -5.51
N LEU A 101 -4.90 13.94 -6.38
CA LEU A 101 -5.36 15.23 -6.90
C LEU A 101 -6.65 15.62 -6.18
N ASN A 102 -6.68 16.79 -5.53
CA ASN A 102 -7.93 17.36 -5.03
C ASN A 102 -8.71 17.97 -6.20
N THR A 103 -9.94 17.52 -6.44
CA THR A 103 -10.71 17.96 -7.62
C THR A 103 -11.27 19.37 -7.48
N TYR A 104 -11.38 19.90 -6.27
CA TYR A 104 -11.81 21.28 -6.04
C TYR A 104 -10.66 22.27 -6.26
N THR A 105 -9.50 22.01 -5.65
CA THR A 105 -8.35 22.93 -5.74
C THR A 105 -7.48 22.68 -6.97
N GLN A 106 -7.67 21.55 -7.67
CA GLN A 106 -6.82 21.10 -8.78
C GLN A 106 -5.33 21.00 -8.39
N ARG A 107 -5.04 20.72 -7.11
CA ARG A 107 -3.67 20.58 -6.60
C ARG A 107 -3.38 19.14 -6.21
N ALA A 108 -2.21 18.68 -6.60
CA ALA A 108 -1.69 17.40 -6.15
C ALA A 108 -1.11 17.52 -4.73
N PHE A 109 -1.27 16.45 -3.95
CA PHE A 109 -0.67 16.31 -2.63
C PHE A 109 -0.33 14.84 -2.36
N GLU A 110 0.58 14.59 -1.42
CA GLU A 110 0.99 13.25 -1.03
C GLU A 110 0.30 12.82 0.26
N VAL A 111 -0.10 11.55 0.29
CA VAL A 111 -0.62 10.88 1.50
C VAL A 111 0.30 9.70 1.80
N PRO A 112 1.01 9.70 2.95
CA PRO A 112 1.90 8.62 3.30
C PRO A 112 1.11 7.35 3.61
N VAL A 113 1.70 6.20 3.26
CA VAL A 113 1.28 4.90 3.76
C VAL A 113 2.27 4.50 4.83
N ALA A 114 1.78 4.40 6.07
CA ALA A 114 2.62 4.02 7.20
C ALA A 114 3.28 2.65 6.98
N PRO A 115 4.51 2.42 7.49
CA PRO A 115 5.16 1.13 7.39
C PRO A 115 4.29 0.02 7.96
N PHE A 116 4.13 -1.07 7.21
CA PHE A 116 3.45 -2.28 7.67
C PHE A 116 4.33 -3.50 7.41
N ARG A 117 4.21 -4.48 8.32
CA ARG A 117 5.01 -5.69 8.29
C ARG A 117 4.36 -6.75 7.42
N LEU A 118 5.17 -7.36 6.56
CA LEU A 118 4.88 -8.63 5.90
C LEU A 118 5.61 -9.71 6.69
N ALA A 119 4.92 -10.74 7.17
CA ALA A 119 5.54 -11.81 7.94
C ALA A 119 4.76 -13.11 7.83
N VAL A 120 5.49 -14.21 7.68
CA VAL A 120 4.92 -15.56 7.80
C VAL A 120 4.32 -15.72 9.21
N PRO A 121 3.05 -16.16 9.33
CA PRO A 121 2.42 -16.41 10.63
C PRO A 121 3.18 -17.48 11.44
N ARG A 122 3.35 -17.25 12.74
CA ARG A 122 3.91 -18.23 13.70
C ARG A 122 5.36 -18.70 13.49
N GLN A 123 6.27 -17.85 13.03
CA GLN A 123 7.67 -18.03 13.41
C GLN A 123 7.88 -17.53 14.85
N LEU A 124 7.54 -18.37 15.84
CA LEU A 124 8.15 -18.30 17.15
C LEU A 124 9.59 -18.82 16.98
N HIS A 125 10.56 -18.00 17.36
CA HIS A 125 11.95 -18.45 17.53
C HIS A 125 12.03 -19.44 18.69
#